data_AF-A0A355A1H7-F1
#
_entry.id   AF-A0A355A1H7-F1
#
_cell.length_a   1.000
_cell.length_b   1.000
_cell.length_c   1.000
_cell.angle_alpha   90.00
_cell.angle_beta   90.00
_cell.angle_gamma   90.00
#
_symmetry.space_group_name_H-M   'P 1'
#
loop_
_entity.id
_entity.type
_entity.pdbx_description
1 polymer ?
#
loop_
_entity_poly.entity_id
_entity_poly.type
_entity_poly.pdbx_seq_one_letter_code
_entity_poly.pdbx_strand_id
1 'polypeptide(L)'
;MIFTDKTWGEIRTDLAFEAHQLVAGKRGSSLPGVETQSEEKGVAKVTRVIIQTPEAGQALGKQPGYYVTIESQALRGRDKDELEEVAKVIAGEIQRFIRGFNFTDEATAMVVGLGNWNATPDALGPKVVEKILVTRHLFQSSPPEKRGGLRPVCAVSPGVLGITGIETKEIVAGIVQRIKPSFVLVIDALASRNTNRMGSTVQIANTGINPGSGIGNRRLGLTAESLGVPVIAVGVPTVVEAKTIIYDALEQISGLGGPPLQESRKEVVDRVLSPFFQDLIVTPKEIDVLIQDISRALAGAINLALHPGVTAEEVFRYLE
;
A
#
# COMPACT_ATOMS: atom_id res chain seq x y z
N MET A 1 -9.91 39.33 15.12
CA MET A 1 -8.49 38.96 15.32
C MET A 1 -8.30 37.64 14.62
N ILE A 2 -7.63 37.69 13.47
CA ILE A 2 -7.54 36.62 12.48
C ILE A 2 -6.48 35.61 12.96
N PHE A 3 -6.84 34.33 13.05
CA PHE A 3 -5.90 33.25 13.33
C PHE A 3 -5.00 33.06 12.10
N THR A 4 -3.74 33.47 12.23
CA THR A 4 -2.64 33.21 11.30
C THR A 4 -1.96 31.87 11.61
N ASP A 5 -1.35 31.32 10.57
CA ASP A 5 -0.35 30.24 10.57
C ASP A 5 -0.80 28.81 10.91
N LYS A 6 -1.56 28.22 9.96
CA LYS A 6 -1.29 26.83 9.57
C LYS A 6 -0.12 26.85 8.59
N THR A 7 1.07 26.54 9.08
CA THR A 7 2.24 26.26 8.24
C THR A 7 1.92 25.06 7.34
N TRP A 8 1.76 25.36 6.05
CA TRP A 8 1.58 24.37 5.00
C TRP A 8 2.92 23.65 4.84
N GLY A 9 2.96 22.34 5.07
CA GLY A 9 4.11 21.55 4.65
C GLY A 9 4.31 21.77 3.15
N GLU A 10 5.53 22.14 2.75
CA GLU A 10 5.93 22.14 1.35
C GLU A 10 5.41 20.84 0.72
N ILE A 11 4.69 20.92 -0.40
CA ILE A 11 4.44 19.75 -1.25
C ILE A 11 5.79 19.45 -1.91
N ARG A 12 6.74 18.98 -1.10
CA ARG A 12 7.89 18.24 -1.58
C ARG A 12 7.30 16.95 -2.13
N THR A 13 7.58 16.70 -3.39
CA THR A 13 7.26 15.47 -4.09
C THR A 13 7.95 14.29 -3.38
N ASP A 14 7.34 13.75 -2.31
CA ASP A 14 7.97 12.73 -1.45
C ASP A 14 8.55 11.54 -2.24
N LEU A 15 7.99 11.20 -3.41
CA LEU A 15 8.45 10.05 -4.19
C LEU A 15 9.22 10.36 -5.48
N ALA A 16 9.10 11.58 -6.03
CA ALA A 16 10.12 12.04 -6.98
C ALA A 16 11.43 12.28 -6.24
N PHE A 17 11.38 12.64 -4.96
CA PHE A 17 12.55 12.68 -4.09
C PHE A 17 13.10 11.28 -3.79
N GLU A 18 12.27 10.24 -3.60
CA GLU A 18 12.74 8.85 -3.44
C GLU A 18 13.50 8.34 -4.67
N ALA A 19 12.93 8.40 -5.87
CA ALA A 19 13.63 7.90 -7.05
C ALA A 19 14.78 8.83 -7.46
N HIS A 20 14.58 10.14 -7.37
CA HIS A 20 15.55 11.10 -7.90
C HIS A 20 16.70 11.40 -6.92
N GLN A 21 16.56 11.21 -5.60
CA GLN A 21 17.73 11.20 -4.69
C GLN A 21 18.44 9.84 -4.64
N LEU A 22 17.72 8.72 -4.75
CA LEU A 22 18.35 7.39 -4.69
C LEU A 22 19.04 7.01 -6.02
N VAL A 23 18.58 7.53 -7.17
CA VAL A 23 19.18 7.29 -8.49
C VAL A 23 20.11 8.43 -8.93
N ALA A 24 20.04 9.64 -8.34
CA ALA A 24 21.05 10.67 -8.55
C ALA A 24 22.34 10.35 -7.77
N GLY A 25 22.99 9.25 -8.17
CA GLY A 25 24.43 9.06 -8.08
C GLY A 25 25.18 10.10 -8.93
N LYS A 26 25.02 11.39 -8.59
CA LYS A 26 25.94 12.48 -8.91
C LYS A 26 26.11 13.33 -7.64
N ARG A 27 27.00 12.85 -6.77
CA ARG A 27 27.48 13.39 -5.47
C ARG A 27 26.79 12.86 -4.20
N GLY A 28 27.02 11.58 -3.89
CA GLY A 28 27.77 11.20 -2.68
C GLY A 28 27.27 11.58 -1.28
N SER A 29 25.99 11.84 -1.04
CA SER A 29 25.46 11.90 0.33
C SER A 29 24.36 10.85 0.52
N SER A 30 24.72 9.69 1.08
CA SER A 30 23.74 8.80 1.69
C SER A 30 23.12 9.54 2.88
N LEU A 31 21.78 9.56 2.97
CA LEU A 31 21.11 10.12 4.13
C LEU A 31 21.46 9.24 5.36
N PRO A 32 22.08 9.79 6.42
CA PRO A 32 22.39 9.00 7.61
C PRO A 32 21.13 8.35 8.20
N GLY A 33 21.21 7.07 8.54
CA GLY A 33 20.06 6.31 9.06
C GLY A 33 19.13 5.74 7.98
N VAL A 34 19.53 5.78 6.70
CA VAL A 34 18.78 5.15 5.59
C VAL A 34 19.67 4.19 4.83
N GLU A 35 19.25 2.93 4.74
CA GLU A 35 19.86 1.92 3.88
C GLU A 35 18.92 1.63 2.71
N THR A 36 19.47 1.53 1.50
CA THR A 36 18.69 1.26 0.28
C THR A 36 19.34 0.18 -0.55
N GLN A 37 18.53 -0.75 -1.05
CA GLN A 37 18.93 -1.77 -2.00
C GLN A 37 17.89 -1.85 -3.12
N SER A 38 18.35 -1.87 -4.38
CA SER A 38 17.47 -2.09 -5.53
C SER A 38 17.95 -3.29 -6.34
N GLU A 39 17.02 -4.08 -6.85
CA GLU A 39 17.29 -5.17 -7.79
C GLU A 39 16.16 -5.31 -8.81
N GLU A 40 16.51 -5.76 -10.01
CA GLU A 40 15.54 -6.15 -11.04
C GLU A 40 15.23 -7.65 -10.89
N LYS A 41 13.95 -8.02 -10.88
CA LYS A 41 13.44 -9.39 -10.78
C LYS A 41 12.41 -9.64 -11.88
N GLY A 42 12.86 -10.16 -13.00
CA GLY A 42 11.98 -10.45 -14.15
C GLY A 42 11.27 -9.18 -14.61
N VAL A 43 9.94 -9.19 -14.55
CA VAL A 43 9.07 -8.06 -14.93
C VAL A 43 8.93 -6.96 -13.87
N ALA A 44 9.63 -7.04 -12.73
CA ALA A 44 9.49 -6.10 -11.62
C ALA A 44 10.82 -5.55 -11.10
N LYS A 45 10.84 -4.26 -10.79
CA LYS A 45 11.91 -3.62 -10.03
C LYS A 45 11.56 -3.61 -8.55
N VAL A 46 12.44 -4.11 -7.69
CA VAL A 46 12.25 -4.14 -6.24
C VAL A 46 13.24 -3.20 -5.57
N THR A 47 12.71 -2.20 -4.86
CA THR A 47 13.48 -1.26 -4.04
C THR A 47 13.16 -1.47 -2.57
N ARG A 48 14.19 -1.73 -1.76
CA ARG A 48 14.11 -1.93 -0.31
C ARG A 48 14.75 -0.79 0.40
N VAL A 49 14.08 -0.25 1.41
CA VAL A 49 14.55 0.87 2.21
C VAL A 49 14.38 0.54 3.68
N ILE A 50 15.47 0.63 4.45
CA ILE A 50 15.44 0.56 5.91
C ILE A 50 15.67 1.96 6.45
N ILE A 51 14.71 2.46 7.21
CA ILE A 51 14.80 3.74 7.92
C ILE A 51 15.04 3.42 9.40
N GLN A 52 16.23 3.75 9.89
CA GLN A 52 16.69 3.34 11.22
C GLN A 52 16.34 4.35 12.31
N THR A 53 16.28 5.66 11.98
CA THR A 53 16.12 6.72 12.98
C THR A 53 14.89 7.60 12.71
N PRO A 54 14.28 8.19 13.77
CA PRO A 54 13.20 9.16 13.62
C PRO A 54 13.56 10.37 12.78
N GLU A 55 14.81 10.83 12.84
CA GLU A 55 15.31 11.98 12.07
C GLU A 55 15.34 11.66 10.56
N ALA A 56 15.81 10.46 10.21
CA ALA A 56 15.76 9.96 8.84
C ALA A 56 14.32 9.80 8.36
N GLY A 57 13.45 9.29 9.22
CA GLY A 57 12.01 9.21 8.96
C GLY A 57 11.39 10.57 8.69
N GLN A 58 11.67 11.57 9.54
CA GLN A 58 11.16 12.93 9.37
C GLN A 58 11.65 13.58 8.09
N ALA A 59 12.93 13.39 7.73
CA ALA A 59 13.49 13.88 6.48
C ALA A 59 12.84 13.26 5.24
N LEU A 60 12.35 12.02 5.35
CA LEU A 60 11.67 11.28 4.28
C LEU A 60 10.13 11.30 4.37
N GLY A 61 9.55 11.99 5.35
CA GLY A 61 8.10 11.96 5.59
C GLY A 61 7.55 10.57 5.98
N LYS A 62 8.39 9.69 6.51
CA LYS A 62 8.06 8.29 6.84
C LYS A 62 8.37 7.96 8.30
N GLN A 63 7.80 6.87 8.80
CA GLN A 63 8.18 6.33 10.11
C GLN A 63 9.42 5.43 9.97
N PRO A 64 10.27 5.32 11.00
CA PRO A 64 11.33 4.29 11.04
C PRO A 64 10.74 2.90 10.80
N GLY A 65 11.41 2.10 9.99
CA GLY A 65 10.93 0.77 9.62
C GLY A 65 11.50 0.28 8.29
N TYR A 66 10.95 -0.83 7.84
CA TYR A 66 11.35 -1.51 6.62
C TYR A 66 10.27 -1.39 5.56
N TYR A 67 10.66 -0.88 4.40
CA TYR A 67 9.79 -0.57 3.28
C TYR A 67 10.28 -1.29 2.03
N VAL A 68 9.35 -1.85 1.26
CA VAL A 68 9.61 -2.44 -0.03
C VAL A 68 8.68 -1.82 -1.05
N THR A 69 9.22 -1.33 -2.15
CA THR A 69 8.47 -0.83 -3.30
C THR A 69 8.74 -1.74 -4.49
N ILE A 70 7.67 -2.32 -5.04
CA ILE A 70 7.71 -3.19 -6.20
C ILE A 70 7.05 -2.43 -7.35
N GLU A 71 7.81 -2.15 -8.41
CA GLU A 71 7.35 -1.43 -9.59
C GLU A 71 7.30 -2.37 -10.80
N SER A 72 6.14 -2.48 -11.45
CA SER A 72 5.97 -3.30 -12.65
C SER A 72 4.81 -2.80 -13.51
N GLN A 73 5.01 -2.77 -14.83
CA GLN A 73 3.93 -2.43 -15.77
C GLN A 73 2.90 -3.56 -15.92
N ALA A 74 3.28 -4.81 -15.61
CA ALA A 74 2.38 -5.96 -15.66
C ALA A 74 1.14 -5.78 -14.76
N LEU A 75 1.27 -5.04 -13.65
CA LEU A 75 0.14 -4.70 -12.76
C LEU A 75 -0.95 -3.83 -13.42
N ARG A 76 -0.62 -3.13 -14.51
CA ARG A 76 -1.60 -2.42 -15.37
C ARG A 76 -2.07 -3.26 -16.54
N GLY A 77 -1.31 -4.30 -16.87
CA GLY A 77 -1.58 -5.20 -17.96
C GLY A 77 -2.65 -6.22 -17.59
N ARG A 78 -3.00 -7.04 -18.58
CA ARG A 78 -3.94 -8.17 -18.43
C ARG A 78 -3.28 -9.51 -18.74
N ASP A 79 -1.97 -9.50 -18.92
CA ASP A 79 -1.20 -10.71 -19.18
C ASP A 79 -1.16 -11.54 -17.90
N LYS A 80 -1.78 -12.72 -17.95
CA LYS A 80 -1.88 -13.60 -16.77
C LYS A 80 -0.50 -14.09 -16.31
N ASP A 81 0.41 -14.36 -17.25
CA ASP A 81 1.71 -14.90 -16.94
C ASP A 81 2.57 -13.82 -16.27
N GLU A 82 2.55 -12.59 -16.81
CA GLU A 82 3.26 -11.47 -16.18
C GLU A 82 2.69 -11.11 -14.80
N LEU A 83 1.36 -11.15 -14.63
CA LEU A 83 0.70 -10.92 -13.34
C LEU A 83 1.09 -11.99 -12.31
N GLU A 84 1.18 -13.25 -12.73
CA GLU A 84 1.65 -14.35 -11.89
C GLU A 84 3.14 -14.16 -11.50
N GLU A 85 4.00 -13.73 -12.42
CA GLU A 85 5.40 -13.43 -12.12
C GLU A 85 5.53 -12.31 -11.09
N VAL A 86 4.82 -11.20 -11.26
CA VAL A 86 4.81 -10.11 -10.27
C VAL A 86 4.28 -10.60 -8.93
N ALA A 87 3.23 -11.41 -8.92
CA ALA A 87 2.68 -11.96 -7.69
C ALA A 87 3.67 -12.87 -6.95
N LYS A 88 4.50 -13.65 -7.66
CA LYS A 88 5.61 -14.42 -7.05
C LYS A 88 6.66 -13.50 -6.43
N VAL A 89 6.99 -12.37 -7.07
CA VAL A 89 7.89 -11.36 -6.50
C VAL A 89 7.30 -10.76 -5.22
N ILE A 90 6.04 -10.35 -5.24
CA ILE A 90 5.33 -9.82 -4.06
C ILE A 90 5.30 -10.86 -2.93
N ALA A 91 4.99 -12.12 -3.24
CA ALA A 91 4.96 -13.21 -2.27
C ALA A 91 6.32 -13.38 -1.58
N GLY A 92 7.41 -13.36 -2.34
CA GLY A 92 8.77 -13.46 -1.82
C GLY A 92 9.12 -12.32 -0.86
N GLU A 93 8.66 -11.10 -1.13
CA GLU A 93 8.89 -9.97 -0.22
C GLU A 93 8.02 -10.08 1.05
N ILE A 94 6.75 -10.47 0.95
CA ILE A 94 5.89 -10.73 2.13
C ILE A 94 6.52 -11.83 3.02
N GLN A 95 7.02 -12.91 2.42
CA GLN A 95 7.73 -13.97 3.14
C GLN A 95 8.97 -13.45 3.88
N ARG A 96 9.70 -12.47 3.33
CA ARG A 96 10.84 -11.84 4.03
C ARG A 96 10.38 -11.08 5.27
N PHE A 97 9.27 -10.34 5.21
CA PHE A 97 8.68 -9.69 6.39
C PHE A 97 8.29 -10.71 7.46
N ILE A 98 7.62 -11.80 7.06
CA ILE A 98 7.20 -12.87 7.99
C ILE A 98 8.41 -13.52 8.66
N ARG A 99 9.45 -13.85 7.89
CA ARG A 99 10.71 -14.43 8.43
C ARG A 99 11.39 -13.48 9.41
N GLY A 100 11.33 -12.17 9.15
CA GLY A 100 11.85 -11.14 10.06
C GLY A 100 11.20 -11.15 11.45
N PHE A 101 10.00 -11.70 11.59
CA PHE A 101 9.33 -11.85 12.89
C PHE A 101 9.67 -13.16 13.63
N ASN A 102 10.40 -14.09 13.00
CA ASN A 102 10.75 -15.40 13.57
C ASN A 102 9.54 -16.25 14.00
N PHE A 103 8.44 -16.19 13.23
CA PHE A 103 7.26 -17.03 13.46
C PHE A 103 7.37 -18.40 12.81
N THR A 104 6.70 -19.40 13.40
CA THR A 104 6.53 -20.72 12.79
C THR A 104 5.46 -20.67 11.69
N ASP A 105 5.39 -21.71 10.86
CA ASP A 105 4.37 -21.83 9.82
C ASP A 105 2.95 -22.04 10.37
N GLU A 106 2.81 -22.37 11.66
CA GLU A 106 1.53 -22.46 12.37
C GLU A 106 1.09 -21.13 13.01
N ALA A 107 1.88 -20.07 12.89
CA ALA A 107 1.53 -18.76 13.43
C ALA A 107 0.24 -18.22 12.78
N THR A 108 -0.72 -17.81 13.60
CA THR A 108 -2.02 -17.34 13.09
C THR A 108 -1.85 -15.99 12.40
N ALA A 109 -2.20 -15.93 11.13
CA ALA A 109 -2.21 -14.69 10.36
C ALA A 109 -3.64 -14.14 10.27
N MET A 110 -3.80 -12.84 10.43
CA MET A 110 -5.06 -12.15 10.17
C MET A 110 -4.89 -11.19 9.00
N VAL A 111 -5.66 -11.40 7.94
CA VAL A 111 -5.67 -10.52 6.76
C VAL A 111 -6.80 -9.49 6.89
N VAL A 112 -6.49 -8.21 6.72
CA VAL A 112 -7.45 -7.12 6.84
C VAL A 112 -7.48 -6.34 5.53
N GLY A 113 -8.62 -6.37 4.84
CA GLY A 113 -8.84 -5.59 3.62
C GLY A 113 -9.53 -4.27 3.94
N LEU A 114 -8.82 -3.16 3.88
CA LEU A 114 -9.39 -1.82 4.08
C LEU A 114 -10.04 -1.30 2.81
N GLY A 115 -11.01 -0.42 3.00
CA GLY A 115 -11.66 0.32 1.93
C GLY A 115 -13.17 0.13 1.88
N ASN A 116 -13.79 0.88 0.98
CA ASN A 116 -15.22 0.91 0.74
C ASN A 116 -15.59 0.11 -0.52
N TRP A 117 -16.33 -0.98 -0.34
CA TRP A 117 -16.90 -1.83 -1.40
C TRP A 117 -17.70 -1.04 -2.45
N ASN A 118 -18.33 0.06 -2.04
CA ASN A 118 -19.19 0.88 -2.89
C ASN A 118 -18.40 1.92 -3.72
N ALA A 119 -17.12 2.14 -3.41
CA ALA A 119 -16.26 3.04 -4.13
C ALA A 119 -15.19 2.23 -4.87
N THR A 120 -15.38 2.02 -6.18
CA THR A 120 -14.50 1.16 -7.01
C THR A 120 -12.99 1.37 -6.78
N PRO A 121 -12.43 2.60 -6.83
CA PRO A 121 -10.99 2.80 -6.60
C PRO A 121 -10.51 2.43 -5.19
N ASP A 122 -11.42 2.37 -4.21
CA ASP A 122 -11.17 2.05 -2.81
C ASP A 122 -11.54 0.60 -2.46
N ALA A 123 -12.08 -0.17 -3.41
CA ALA A 123 -12.57 -1.54 -3.19
C ALA A 123 -11.45 -2.60 -3.24
N LEU A 124 -10.17 -2.20 -3.28
CA LEU A 124 -9.04 -3.13 -3.42
C LEU A 124 -8.95 -4.12 -2.26
N GLY A 125 -8.90 -3.63 -1.02
CA GLY A 125 -8.78 -4.47 0.17
C GLY A 125 -9.91 -5.50 0.27
N PRO A 126 -11.19 -5.08 0.19
CA PRO A 126 -12.33 -5.98 0.01
C PRO A 126 -12.15 -7.09 -1.03
N LYS A 127 -11.76 -6.73 -2.26
CA LYS A 127 -11.64 -7.68 -3.38
C LYS A 127 -10.47 -8.64 -3.23
N VAL A 128 -9.42 -8.23 -2.52
CA VAL A 128 -8.32 -9.12 -2.13
C VAL A 128 -8.81 -10.10 -1.06
N VAL A 129 -9.48 -9.63 -0.01
CA VAL A 129 -9.99 -10.48 1.08
C VAL A 129 -10.94 -11.56 0.60
N GLU A 130 -11.81 -11.25 -0.36
CA GLU A 130 -12.72 -12.22 -1.01
C GLU A 130 -11.99 -13.45 -1.59
N LYS A 131 -10.71 -13.28 -1.95
CA LYS A 131 -9.87 -14.28 -2.63
C LYS A 131 -8.83 -14.92 -1.71
N ILE A 132 -8.81 -14.58 -0.42
CA ILE A 132 -7.88 -15.17 0.54
C ILE A 132 -8.34 -16.58 0.92
N LEU A 133 -7.41 -17.52 0.94
CA LEU A 133 -7.67 -18.88 1.41
C LEU A 133 -7.79 -18.88 2.95
N VAL A 134 -9.02 -18.81 3.46
CA VAL A 134 -9.30 -18.77 4.90
C VAL A 134 -9.26 -20.19 5.49
N THR A 135 -8.33 -20.44 6.41
CA THR A 135 -8.04 -21.80 6.91
C THR A 135 -8.11 -21.92 8.43
N ARG A 136 -8.19 -20.82 9.18
CA ARG A 136 -8.17 -20.85 10.67
C ARG A 136 -9.24 -21.77 11.27
N HIS A 137 -10.42 -21.86 10.67
CA HIS A 137 -11.51 -22.72 11.14
C HIS A 137 -11.20 -24.23 10.97
N LEU A 138 -10.36 -24.60 9.99
CA LEU A 138 -9.92 -25.97 9.77
C LEU A 138 -9.04 -26.46 10.92
N PHE A 139 -8.27 -25.56 11.55
CA PHE A 139 -7.41 -25.91 12.68
C PHE A 139 -8.19 -26.28 13.95
N GLN A 140 -9.45 -25.88 14.04
CA GLN A 140 -10.33 -26.21 15.15
C GLN A 140 -11.08 -27.54 14.93
N SER A 141 -11.23 -27.97 13.68
CA SER A 141 -12.11 -29.06 13.28
C SER A 141 -11.38 -30.25 12.64
N SER A 142 -10.17 -30.05 12.11
CA SER A 142 -9.42 -31.05 11.34
C SER A 142 -8.19 -31.56 12.10
N PRO A 143 -7.91 -32.88 12.05
CA PRO A 143 -6.68 -33.46 12.59
C PRO A 143 -5.41 -32.82 12.00
N PRO A 144 -4.30 -32.72 12.76
CA PRO A 144 -3.06 -32.09 12.31
C PRO A 144 -2.53 -32.61 10.97
N GLU A 145 -2.63 -33.93 10.74
CA GLU A 145 -2.17 -34.63 9.53
C GLU A 145 -2.86 -34.15 8.25
N LYS A 146 -4.08 -33.63 8.34
CA LYS A 146 -4.88 -33.14 7.20
C LYS A 146 -4.67 -31.66 6.89
N ARG A 147 -3.81 -30.97 7.65
CA ARG A 147 -3.58 -29.53 7.51
C ARG A 147 -2.66 -29.18 6.33
N GLY A 148 -1.92 -30.15 5.79
CA GLY A 148 -1.28 -30.05 4.47
C GLY A 148 -0.35 -28.84 4.25
N GLY A 149 0.37 -28.38 5.28
CA GLY A 149 1.25 -27.21 5.16
C GLY A 149 0.51 -25.87 5.02
N LEU A 150 -0.78 -25.82 5.32
CA LEU A 150 -1.54 -24.58 5.43
C LEU A 150 -1.17 -23.87 6.74
N ARG A 151 -1.02 -22.55 6.72
CA ARG A 151 -1.00 -21.71 7.93
C ARG A 151 -2.44 -21.42 8.38
N PRO A 152 -2.75 -21.24 9.68
CA PRO A 152 -4.06 -20.77 10.11
C PRO A 152 -4.25 -19.28 9.77
N VAL A 153 -5.10 -19.02 8.76
CA VAL A 153 -5.41 -17.68 8.26
C VAL A 153 -6.87 -17.34 8.55
N CYS A 154 -7.13 -16.20 9.15
CA CYS A 154 -8.45 -15.56 9.14
C CYS A 154 -8.38 -14.25 8.35
N ALA A 155 -9.52 -13.82 7.81
CA ALA A 155 -9.59 -12.58 7.05
C ALA A 155 -10.86 -11.81 7.40
N VAL A 156 -10.79 -10.49 7.31
CA VAL A 156 -11.93 -9.59 7.47
C VAL A 156 -11.75 -8.36 6.59
N SER A 157 -12.85 -7.84 6.06
CA SER A 157 -12.89 -6.48 5.56
C SER A 157 -13.96 -5.71 6.35
N PRO A 158 -13.54 -4.74 7.18
CA PRO A 158 -14.43 -4.12 8.18
C PRO A 158 -15.33 -3.03 7.59
N GLY A 159 -15.11 -2.62 6.33
CA GLY A 159 -15.74 -1.46 5.73
C GLY A 159 -15.20 -0.14 6.28
N VAL A 160 -15.95 0.93 6.04
CA VAL A 160 -15.61 2.31 6.42
C VAL A 160 -16.63 2.91 7.38
N LEU A 161 -16.22 3.91 8.16
CA LEU A 161 -17.04 4.62 9.14
C LEU A 161 -18.43 5.01 8.61
N GLY A 162 -18.51 5.52 7.38
CA GLY A 162 -19.78 5.96 6.77
C GLY A 162 -20.80 4.85 6.54
N ILE A 163 -20.38 3.58 6.62
CA ILE A 163 -21.25 2.40 6.45
C ILE A 163 -21.55 1.76 7.81
N THR A 164 -20.53 1.66 8.67
CA THR A 164 -20.62 0.90 9.92
C THR A 164 -20.99 1.74 11.13
N GLY A 165 -20.72 3.05 11.09
CA GLY A 165 -20.77 3.93 12.26
C GLY A 165 -19.67 3.68 13.29
N ILE A 166 -18.71 2.79 13.00
CA ILE A 166 -17.60 2.42 13.88
C ILE A 166 -16.28 2.67 13.13
N GLU A 167 -15.30 3.25 13.80
CA GLU A 167 -14.00 3.47 13.18
C GLU A 167 -13.35 2.13 12.80
N THR A 168 -12.78 2.06 11.60
CA THR A 168 -12.17 0.83 11.09
C THR A 168 -11.13 0.25 12.06
N LYS A 169 -10.38 1.13 12.74
CA LYS A 169 -9.44 0.73 13.78
C LYS A 169 -10.10 0.00 14.95
N GLU A 170 -11.25 0.46 15.42
CA GLU A 170 -11.94 -0.13 16.57
C GLU A 170 -12.44 -1.53 16.25
N ILE A 171 -12.99 -1.73 15.05
CA ILE A 171 -13.41 -3.04 14.56
C ILE A 171 -12.22 -4.00 14.53
N VAL A 172 -11.12 -3.58 13.87
CA VAL A 172 -9.93 -4.43 13.73
C VAL A 172 -9.29 -4.72 15.08
N ALA A 173 -9.14 -3.71 15.94
CA ALA A 173 -8.58 -3.88 17.28
C ALA A 173 -9.44 -4.83 18.14
N GLY A 174 -10.76 -4.72 18.09
CA GLY A 174 -11.67 -5.63 18.80
C GLY A 174 -11.52 -7.08 18.33
N ILE A 175 -11.39 -7.30 17.02
CA ILE A 175 -11.13 -8.65 16.47
C ILE A 175 -9.74 -9.15 16.88
N VAL A 176 -8.70 -8.32 16.79
CA VAL A 176 -7.32 -8.69 17.18
C VAL A 176 -7.25 -9.06 18.67
N GLN A 177 -7.91 -8.31 19.56
CA GLN A 177 -7.97 -8.63 20.98
C GLN A 177 -8.62 -9.99 21.25
N ARG A 178 -9.64 -10.35 20.46
CA ARG A 178 -10.37 -11.62 20.61
C ARG A 178 -9.63 -12.80 19.99
N ILE A 179 -9.09 -12.63 18.78
CA ILE A 179 -8.45 -13.70 18.00
C ILE A 179 -7.00 -13.92 18.43
N LYS A 180 -6.30 -12.86 18.85
CA LYS A 180 -4.87 -12.84 19.18
C LYS A 180 -4.01 -13.45 18.06
N PRO A 181 -4.10 -12.93 16.82
CA PRO A 181 -3.23 -13.40 15.74
C PRO A 181 -1.76 -13.08 16.06
N SER A 182 -0.84 -13.85 15.51
CA SER A 182 0.60 -13.62 15.63
C SER A 182 1.03 -12.38 14.86
N PHE A 183 0.38 -12.07 13.74
CA PHE A 183 0.57 -10.83 12.98
C PHE A 183 -0.66 -10.51 12.14
N VAL A 184 -0.74 -9.25 11.71
CA VAL A 184 -1.80 -8.75 10.84
C VAL A 184 -1.20 -8.31 9.50
N LEU A 185 -1.78 -8.76 8.40
CA LEU A 185 -1.47 -8.28 7.06
C LEU A 185 -2.62 -7.38 6.59
N VAL A 186 -2.36 -6.09 6.41
CA VAL A 186 -3.36 -5.08 6.04
C VAL A 186 -3.19 -4.73 4.57
N ILE A 187 -4.27 -4.77 3.79
CA ILE A 187 -4.29 -4.33 2.39
C ILE A 187 -5.12 -3.06 2.27
N ASP A 188 -4.61 -2.05 1.57
CA ASP A 188 -5.30 -0.78 1.36
C ASP A 188 -5.07 -0.21 -0.04
N ALA A 189 -6.06 0.56 -0.51
CA ALA A 189 -5.91 1.41 -1.67
C ALA A 189 -5.26 2.74 -1.24
N LEU A 190 -4.19 3.14 -1.92
CA LEU A 190 -3.46 4.37 -1.62
C LEU A 190 -3.74 5.46 -2.66
N ALA A 191 -3.58 6.71 -2.25
CA ALA A 191 -3.45 7.82 -3.19
C ALA A 191 -1.97 8.01 -3.57
N SER A 192 -1.70 8.10 -4.87
CA SER A 192 -0.36 8.45 -5.36
C SER A 192 -0.24 9.96 -5.52
N ARG A 193 0.96 10.47 -5.21
CA ARG A 193 1.41 11.82 -5.62
C ARG A 193 2.22 11.81 -6.91
N ASN A 194 2.19 10.71 -7.65
CA ASN A 194 2.84 10.55 -8.94
C ASN A 194 1.95 9.73 -9.87
N THR A 195 1.58 10.31 -11.01
CA THR A 195 0.71 9.70 -12.01
C THR A 195 1.28 8.40 -12.58
N ASN A 196 2.60 8.31 -12.76
CA ASN A 196 3.28 7.15 -13.31
C ASN A 196 3.29 5.92 -12.38
N ARG A 197 2.86 6.04 -11.12
CA ARG A 197 2.82 4.93 -10.15
C ARG A 197 1.43 4.33 -9.96
N MET A 198 0.40 4.99 -10.46
CA MET A 198 -0.98 4.54 -10.34
C MET A 198 -1.14 3.17 -11.03
N GLY A 199 -1.52 2.14 -10.28
CA GLY A 199 -1.72 0.78 -10.80
C GLY A 199 -0.45 0.03 -11.24
N SER A 200 0.75 0.56 -10.99
CA SER A 200 2.02 -0.08 -11.39
C SER A 200 2.99 -0.26 -10.23
N THR A 201 2.53 -0.03 -9.00
CA THR A 201 3.38 -0.06 -7.81
C THR A 201 2.67 -0.72 -6.66
N VAL A 202 3.36 -1.60 -5.94
CA VAL A 202 2.93 -2.17 -4.67
C VAL A 202 3.93 -1.75 -3.60
N GLN A 203 3.44 -1.18 -2.51
CA GLN A 203 4.25 -0.81 -1.35
C GLN A 203 3.96 -1.77 -0.20
N ILE A 204 5.03 -2.28 0.43
CA ILE A 204 4.93 -3.15 1.60
C ILE A 204 5.73 -2.52 2.73
N ALA A 205 5.17 -2.43 3.94
CA ALA A 205 5.85 -1.85 5.09
C ALA A 205 5.49 -2.54 6.40
N ASN A 206 6.41 -2.59 7.36
CA ASN A 206 6.13 -3.10 8.72
C ASN A 206 5.66 -2.02 9.71
N THR A 207 5.55 -0.77 9.26
CA THR A 207 5.14 0.37 10.08
C THR A 207 3.62 0.49 10.22
N GLY A 208 2.88 -0.36 9.51
CA GLY A 208 1.43 -0.31 9.44
C GLY A 208 0.93 0.70 8.39
N ILE A 209 -0.34 1.08 8.52
CA ILE A 209 -0.98 2.02 7.59
C ILE A 209 -1.77 3.08 8.34
N ASN A 210 -1.72 4.32 7.84
CA ASN A 210 -2.57 5.42 8.28
C ASN A 210 -3.63 5.67 7.21
N PRO A 211 -4.86 5.13 7.36
CA PRO A 211 -5.91 5.26 6.36
C PRO A 211 -6.24 6.73 6.09
N GLY A 212 -6.37 7.12 4.83
CA GLY A 212 -6.73 8.50 4.45
C GLY A 212 -5.59 9.52 4.53
N SER A 213 -4.35 9.10 4.82
CA SER A 213 -3.16 9.98 4.82
C SER A 213 -2.89 10.64 3.46
N GLY A 214 -3.33 10.02 2.36
CA GLY A 214 -3.27 10.57 1.01
C GLY A 214 -4.41 11.55 0.64
N ILE A 215 -5.43 11.70 1.50
CA ILE A 215 -6.60 12.58 1.27
C ILE A 215 -6.74 13.56 2.46
N GLY A 216 -5.63 13.86 3.16
CA GLY A 216 -5.60 14.87 4.23
C GLY A 216 -6.29 14.51 5.54
N ASN A 217 -6.89 13.33 5.67
CA ASN A 217 -7.55 12.88 6.91
C ASN A 217 -6.55 12.17 7.82
N ARG A 218 -6.23 12.77 8.98
CA ARG A 218 -5.42 12.14 10.04
C ARG A 218 -6.28 11.14 10.83
N ARG A 219 -6.57 9.98 10.25
CA ARG A 219 -7.17 8.86 11.00
C ARG A 219 -6.08 8.15 11.80
N LEU A 220 -6.47 7.55 12.92
CA LEU A 220 -5.58 6.69 13.70
C LEU A 220 -5.23 5.44 12.86
N GLY A 221 -3.95 5.21 12.64
CA GLY A 221 -3.47 4.08 11.84
C GLY A 221 -3.68 2.71 12.47
N LEU A 222 -3.57 1.70 11.62
CA LEU A 222 -3.38 0.30 11.97
C LEU A 222 -1.89 0.01 11.97
N THR A 223 -1.25 0.23 13.11
CA THR A 223 0.17 0.00 13.37
C THR A 223 0.36 -1.05 14.47
N ALA A 224 1.60 -1.52 14.65
CA ALA A 224 1.93 -2.46 15.71
C ALA A 224 1.63 -1.89 17.10
N GLU A 225 1.86 -0.60 17.31
CA GLU A 225 1.52 0.11 18.54
C GLU A 225 0.00 0.16 18.78
N SER A 226 -0.77 0.36 17.71
CA SER A 226 -2.22 0.49 17.80
C SER A 226 -2.94 -0.84 18.05
N LEU A 227 -2.37 -1.96 17.57
CA LEU A 227 -2.98 -3.29 17.61
C LEU A 227 -2.33 -4.24 18.63
N GLY A 228 -1.12 -3.92 19.10
CA GLY A 228 -0.36 -4.77 20.04
C GLY A 228 0.24 -6.03 19.40
N VAL A 229 0.21 -6.15 18.08
CA VAL A 229 0.77 -7.28 17.31
C VAL A 229 1.49 -6.74 16.07
N PRO A 230 2.51 -7.43 15.53
CA PRO A 230 3.18 -7.02 14.30
C PRO A 230 2.21 -6.81 13.13
N VAL A 231 2.46 -5.75 12.34
CA VAL A 231 1.65 -5.40 11.17
C VAL A 231 2.52 -5.37 9.92
N ILE A 232 2.03 -5.98 8.85
CA ILE A 232 2.55 -5.82 7.49
C ILE A 232 1.48 -5.09 6.69
N ALA A 233 1.73 -3.86 6.28
CA ALA A 233 0.85 -3.11 5.40
C ALA A 233 1.25 -3.31 3.93
N VAL A 234 0.27 -3.55 3.07
CA VAL A 234 0.38 -3.67 1.62
C VAL A 234 -0.53 -2.61 1.01
N GLY A 235 0.06 -1.64 0.32
CA GLY A 235 -0.66 -0.53 -0.28
C GLY A 235 -0.43 -0.47 -1.78
N VAL A 236 -1.48 -0.18 -2.54
CA VAL A 236 -1.39 0.02 -3.99
C VAL A 236 -2.00 1.36 -4.37
N PRO A 237 -1.30 2.21 -5.12
CA PRO A 237 -1.87 3.48 -5.53
C PRO A 237 -2.93 3.31 -6.63
N THR A 238 -4.19 3.64 -6.34
CA THR A 238 -5.34 3.47 -7.25
C THR A 238 -5.94 4.79 -7.71
N VAL A 239 -5.62 5.89 -7.02
CA VAL A 239 -6.06 7.25 -7.33
C VAL A 239 -4.89 8.22 -7.23
N VAL A 240 -5.04 9.39 -7.86
CA VAL A 240 -4.12 10.52 -7.71
C VAL A 240 -4.93 11.75 -7.35
N GLU A 241 -4.39 12.61 -6.50
CA GLU A 241 -5.03 13.88 -6.18
C GLU A 241 -5.02 14.81 -7.42
N ALA A 242 -6.15 15.45 -7.73
CA ALA A 242 -6.25 16.34 -8.88
C ALA A 242 -5.18 17.44 -8.86
N LYS A 243 -4.83 17.93 -7.66
CA LYS A 243 -3.76 18.92 -7.45
C LYS A 243 -2.42 18.43 -8.01
N THR A 244 -2.09 17.16 -7.83
CA THR A 244 -0.84 16.56 -8.34
C THR A 244 -0.79 16.63 -9.85
N ILE A 245 -1.90 16.28 -10.53
CA ILE A 245 -1.96 16.32 -12.00
C ILE A 245 -1.81 17.76 -12.51
N ILE A 246 -2.47 18.73 -11.86
CA ILE A 246 -2.39 20.14 -12.25
C ILE A 246 -0.96 20.67 -12.03
N TYR A 247 -0.33 20.34 -10.90
CA TYR A 247 1.06 20.72 -10.62
C TYR A 247 2.04 20.15 -11.66
N ASP A 248 1.95 18.84 -11.95
CA ASP A 248 2.80 18.18 -12.96
C ASP A 248 2.64 18.84 -14.34
N ALA A 249 1.41 19.20 -14.72
CA ALA A 249 1.13 19.89 -15.98
C ALA A 249 1.74 21.30 -16.02
N LEU A 250 1.58 22.10 -14.96
CA LEU A 250 2.16 23.44 -14.87
C LEU A 250 3.70 23.41 -14.89
N GLU A 251 4.31 22.38 -14.30
CA GLU A 251 5.76 22.17 -14.32
C GLU A 251 6.26 21.87 -15.74
N GLN A 252 5.61 20.97 -16.46
CA GLN A 252 5.96 20.66 -17.85
C GLN A 252 5.83 21.88 -18.76
N ILE A 253 4.76 22.68 -18.62
CA ILE A 253 4.57 23.91 -19.40
C ILE A 253 5.68 24.93 -19.10
N SER A 254 6.06 25.08 -17.84
CA SER A 254 7.15 25.96 -17.44
C SER A 254 8.49 25.49 -18.02
N GLY A 255 8.74 24.17 -18.01
CA GLY A 255 9.96 23.56 -18.56
C GLY A 255 10.10 23.71 -20.08
N LEU A 256 8.98 23.86 -20.80
CA LEU A 256 8.94 24.06 -22.25
C LEU A 256 9.14 25.54 -22.66
N GLY A 257 9.52 26.43 -21.74
CA GLY A 257 9.70 27.86 -22.04
C GLY A 257 8.40 28.66 -22.05
N GLY A 258 7.35 28.16 -21.39
CA GLY A 258 6.12 28.91 -21.16
C GLY A 258 6.37 30.24 -20.43
N PRO A 259 5.44 31.21 -20.51
CA PRO A 259 5.60 32.49 -19.86
C PRO A 259 5.79 32.30 -18.33
N PRO A 260 6.67 33.09 -17.69
CA PRO A 260 6.83 33.03 -16.25
C PRO A 260 5.48 33.34 -15.59
N LEU A 261 5.00 32.42 -14.77
CA LEU A 261 3.79 32.60 -13.99
C LEU A 261 4.00 33.78 -13.02
N GLN A 262 3.19 34.83 -13.18
CA GLN A 262 3.18 35.99 -12.26
C GLN A 262 2.51 35.64 -10.93
N GLU A 263 1.47 34.80 -10.96
CA GLU A 263 0.81 34.24 -9.77
C GLU A 263 1.58 33.02 -9.25
N SER A 264 1.51 32.76 -7.94
CA SER A 264 2.11 31.56 -7.40
C SER A 264 1.35 30.33 -7.94
N ARG A 265 2.07 29.26 -8.35
CA ARG A 265 1.46 28.01 -8.85
C ARG A 265 0.37 27.48 -7.90
N LYS A 266 0.57 27.70 -6.60
CA LYS A 266 -0.38 27.33 -5.54
C LYS A 266 -1.70 28.07 -5.65
N GLU A 267 -1.68 29.40 -5.86
CA GLU A 267 -2.90 30.19 -6.03
C GLU A 267 -3.72 29.74 -7.25
N VAL A 268 -3.03 29.38 -8.35
CA VAL A 268 -3.69 28.86 -9.55
C VAL A 268 -4.42 27.54 -9.25
N VAL A 269 -3.73 26.61 -8.60
CA VAL A 269 -4.31 25.31 -8.21
C VAL A 269 -5.48 25.49 -7.24
N ASP A 270 -5.31 26.32 -6.21
CA ASP A 270 -6.33 26.58 -5.20
C ASP A 270 -7.59 27.22 -5.82
N ARG A 271 -7.42 28.16 -6.75
CA ARG A 271 -8.53 28.78 -7.48
C ARG A 271 -9.31 27.76 -8.31
N VAL A 272 -8.61 26.91 -9.06
CA VAL A 272 -9.24 25.88 -9.92
C VAL A 272 -9.97 24.82 -9.10
N LEU A 273 -9.40 24.41 -7.96
CA LEU A 273 -9.97 23.37 -7.10
C LEU A 273 -10.94 23.90 -6.05
N SER A 274 -11.07 25.23 -5.89
CA SER A 274 -11.98 25.86 -4.93
C SER A 274 -13.44 25.36 -5.01
N PRO A 275 -14.03 25.07 -6.18
CA PRO A 275 -15.40 24.57 -6.24
C PRO A 275 -15.56 23.15 -5.66
N PHE A 276 -14.46 22.41 -5.53
CA PHE A 276 -14.43 21.01 -5.11
C PHE A 276 -13.85 20.84 -3.70
N PHE A 277 -13.75 21.91 -2.91
CA PHE A 277 -13.18 21.91 -1.56
C PHE A 277 -11.78 21.28 -1.46
N GLN A 278 -11.01 21.31 -2.55
CA GLN A 278 -9.65 20.73 -2.65
C GLN A 278 -9.53 19.19 -2.53
N ASP A 279 -10.64 18.46 -2.45
CA ASP A 279 -10.65 16.99 -2.20
C ASP A 279 -10.92 16.15 -3.46
N LEU A 280 -10.65 16.70 -4.65
CA LEU A 280 -10.89 15.98 -5.90
C LEU A 280 -9.80 14.92 -6.14
N ILE A 281 -10.22 13.67 -6.28
CA ILE A 281 -9.39 12.54 -6.70
C ILE A 281 -9.68 12.17 -8.16
N VAL A 282 -8.65 11.69 -8.85
CA VAL A 282 -8.72 11.25 -10.25
C VAL A 282 -8.29 9.80 -10.34
N THR A 283 -9.02 9.03 -11.13
CA THR A 283 -8.78 7.60 -11.37
C THR A 283 -9.00 7.28 -12.86
N PRO A 284 -8.38 6.21 -13.41
CA PRO A 284 -8.57 5.83 -14.80
C PRO A 284 -10.02 5.39 -15.05
N LYS A 285 -10.45 5.47 -16.31
CA LYS A 285 -11.81 5.07 -16.71
C LYS A 285 -12.08 3.58 -16.44
N GLU A 286 -11.08 2.73 -16.64
CA GLU A 286 -11.15 1.26 -16.43
C GLU A 286 -10.58 0.85 -15.06
N ILE A 287 -10.81 1.67 -14.02
CA ILE A 287 -10.35 1.38 -12.67
C ILE A 287 -10.94 0.08 -12.11
N ASP A 288 -12.15 -0.26 -12.50
CA ASP A 288 -12.82 -1.51 -12.13
C ASP A 288 -12.00 -2.74 -12.56
N VAL A 289 -11.54 -2.76 -13.81
CA VAL A 289 -10.71 -3.84 -14.35
C VAL A 289 -9.35 -3.87 -13.64
N LEU A 290 -8.71 -2.71 -13.50
CA LEU A 290 -7.42 -2.61 -12.82
C LEU A 290 -7.48 -3.14 -11.38
N ILE A 291 -8.53 -2.77 -10.63
CA ILE A 291 -8.73 -3.25 -9.26
C ILE A 291 -8.97 -4.77 -9.26
N GLN A 292 -9.71 -5.31 -10.23
CA GLN A 292 -9.93 -6.75 -10.35
C GLN A 292 -8.60 -7.51 -10.56
N ASP A 293 -7.79 -7.07 -11.53
CA ASP A 293 -6.53 -7.72 -11.88
C ASP A 293 -5.50 -7.63 -10.75
N ILE A 294 -5.34 -6.44 -10.16
CA ILE A 294 -4.46 -6.25 -8.99
C ILE A 294 -4.97 -7.06 -7.80
N SER A 295 -6.29 -7.13 -7.56
CA SER A 295 -6.82 -7.94 -6.45
C SER A 295 -6.48 -9.42 -6.59
N ARG A 296 -6.49 -9.94 -7.83
CA ARG A 296 -6.10 -11.32 -8.12
C ARG A 296 -4.61 -11.54 -7.90
N ALA A 297 -3.76 -10.66 -8.44
CA ALA A 297 -2.32 -10.74 -8.25
C ALA A 297 -1.92 -10.66 -6.76
N LEU A 298 -2.50 -9.72 -6.01
CA LEU A 298 -2.25 -9.57 -4.57
C LEU A 298 -2.77 -10.77 -3.77
N ALA A 299 -3.99 -11.25 -4.03
CA ALA A 299 -4.52 -12.41 -3.34
C ALA A 299 -3.66 -13.66 -3.62
N GLY A 300 -3.22 -13.85 -4.87
CA GLY A 300 -2.29 -14.91 -5.24
C GLY A 300 -0.97 -14.81 -4.49
N ALA A 301 -0.38 -13.62 -4.45
CA ALA A 301 0.85 -13.37 -3.72
C ALA A 301 0.71 -13.63 -2.21
N ILE A 302 -0.40 -13.20 -1.60
CA ILE A 302 -0.65 -13.39 -0.17
C ILE A 302 -0.89 -14.87 0.13
N ASN A 303 -1.68 -15.57 -0.67
CA ASN A 303 -1.92 -17.01 -0.47
C ASN A 303 -0.60 -17.79 -0.57
N LEU A 304 0.26 -17.48 -1.56
CA LEU A 304 1.59 -18.09 -1.69
C LEU A 304 2.53 -17.73 -0.53
N ALA A 305 2.44 -16.51 -0.01
CA ALA A 305 3.26 -16.10 1.11
C ALA A 305 2.83 -16.72 2.44
N LEU A 306 1.53 -16.95 2.63
CA LEU A 306 0.96 -17.44 3.88
C LEU A 306 0.87 -18.95 3.96
N HIS A 307 0.76 -19.68 2.84
CA HIS A 307 0.59 -21.14 2.85
C HIS A 307 1.79 -21.86 2.21
N PRO A 308 2.80 -22.28 3.00
CA PRO A 308 3.98 -22.98 2.50
C PRO A 308 3.68 -24.26 1.70
N GLY A 309 2.57 -24.93 2.01
CA GLY A 309 2.16 -26.18 1.37
C GLY A 309 1.40 -26.03 0.05
N VAL A 310 1.14 -24.81 -0.45
CA VAL A 310 0.34 -24.57 -1.66
C VAL A 310 1.24 -24.05 -2.79
N THR A 311 1.12 -24.62 -3.99
CA THR A 311 1.91 -24.19 -5.15
C THR A 311 1.31 -22.97 -5.85
N ALA A 312 2.13 -22.28 -6.66
CA ALA A 312 1.65 -21.19 -7.51
C ALA A 312 0.51 -21.65 -8.43
N GLU A 313 0.65 -22.81 -9.08
CA GLU A 313 -0.40 -23.30 -9.99
C GLU A 313 -1.72 -23.58 -9.24
N GLU A 314 -1.65 -24.12 -8.02
CA GLU A 314 -2.84 -24.37 -7.20
C GLU A 314 -3.53 -23.07 -6.78
N VAL A 315 -2.75 -22.07 -6.34
CA VAL A 315 -3.29 -20.76 -5.97
C VAL A 315 -3.94 -20.07 -7.17
N PHE A 316 -3.26 -19.98 -8.31
CA PHE A 316 -3.81 -19.25 -9.46
C PHE A 316 -5.01 -19.96 -10.09
N ARG A 317 -5.09 -21.29 -10.01
CA ARG A 317 -6.28 -22.06 -10.39
C ARG A 317 -7.46 -21.81 -9.46
N TYR A 318 -7.23 -21.67 -8.15
CA TYR A 318 -8.27 -21.33 -7.18
C TYR A 318 -8.87 -19.92 -7.42
N LEU A 319 -8.09 -19.04 -8.06
CA LEU A 319 -8.48 -17.64 -8.33
C LEU A 319 -9.13 -17.43 -9.70
N GLU A 320 -9.32 -18.48 -10.50
CA GLU A 320 -10.10 -18.47 -11.75
C GLU A 320 -11.59 -18.65 -11.50
#